data_AF-A0A078S4P9-F1
#
_entry.id   AF-A0A078S4P9-F1
#
_cell.length_a   1.000
_cell.length_b   1.000
_cell.length_c   1.000
_cell.angle_alpha   90.00
_cell.angle_beta   90.00
_cell.angle_gamma   90.00
#
_symmetry.space_group_name_H-M   'P 1'
#
loop_
_entity.id
_entity.type
_entity.pdbx_description
1 polymer ?
#
loop_
_entity_poly.entity_id
_entity_poly.type
_entity_poly.pdbx_seq_one_letter_code
_entity_poly.pdbx_strand_id
1 'polypeptide(L)'
;MRLKNKNVLFFTKLIVFGALFMMILPFILFGENNYITVHDNLDQFPPFWSIAKKVGLFSFDVSTGVMDNTPAVYFGWGGFTIQNFAYYLLPAYVAYVLTYLISLLVGFFSMYKLQCILFGKEHREILLFTSLLFAILPVIPAWSISVASIPLACIVFYHIYKGGSKWWLLAALFLPFLMEFHCSALFACGFWLAGMVIASIKSKRFHSTLFVAFLLLCIGVVIFNFKLFYMQFAVGEDLNRNHFIIEPINIAIGLYHYFVEGFYHASTIQKYVVFPVCFITCCYVAWQWIRNKTVTKEQSVFFICGTMAFICSFVAAADEAFWFDDLKNLISALDGFSFARLFVFNRLFWYVAFSASLMMCLRNRYLKRIVPFILIVQLGYIMLSRTTYNDSIYSLAANTIPSLKKDHLTWKEFYDEALFTKIKKDINYKGEPVAAVGYHEMILMYNGFNCIGGYLSCYPYKDMLKYRRLIEPQLNVNEEIRHYYDIWGGRRYLYCEGVDYQPTRKKCEQSVELLINADVFRNEFGGKYILSRAKLSNAADLGFDFVGKWDSVEGVYTMYVYEMK
;
A
#
# COMPACT_ATOMS: atom_id res chain seq x y z
N MET A 1 -25.20 -35.84 -17.61
CA MET A 1 -24.39 -34.59 -17.61
C MET A 1 -24.31 -33.86 -16.27
N ARG A 2 -25.35 -33.83 -15.41
CA ARG A 2 -25.33 -33.12 -14.10
C ARG A 2 -24.32 -33.63 -13.05
N LEU A 3 -23.97 -34.93 -13.04
CA LEU A 3 -23.02 -35.51 -12.08
C LEU A 3 -21.55 -35.12 -12.36
N LYS A 4 -21.14 -34.99 -13.63
CA LYS A 4 -19.77 -34.57 -14.00
C LYS A 4 -19.44 -33.14 -13.51
N ASN A 5 -20.44 -32.26 -13.45
CA ASN A 5 -20.22 -30.86 -13.06
C ASN A 5 -20.07 -30.67 -11.54
N LYS A 6 -20.63 -31.57 -10.71
CA LYS A 6 -20.50 -31.48 -9.25
C LYS A 6 -19.08 -31.81 -8.78
N ASN A 7 -18.45 -32.82 -9.37
CA ASN A 7 -17.08 -33.22 -9.01
C ASN A 7 -16.07 -32.12 -9.39
N VAL A 8 -16.19 -31.56 -10.59
CA VAL A 8 -15.33 -30.44 -11.03
C VAL A 8 -15.46 -29.26 -10.06
N LEU A 9 -16.69 -28.84 -9.74
CA LEU A 9 -16.91 -27.75 -8.79
C LEU A 9 -16.36 -28.05 -7.38
N PHE A 10 -16.46 -29.30 -6.91
CA PHE A 10 -15.90 -29.72 -5.63
C PHE A 10 -14.37 -29.61 -5.63
N PHE A 11 -13.68 -30.15 -6.63
CA PHE A 11 -12.24 -30.03 -6.75
C PHE A 11 -11.79 -28.58 -6.94
N THR A 12 -12.51 -27.77 -7.72
CA THR A 12 -12.22 -26.34 -7.84
C THR A 12 -12.32 -25.64 -6.49
N LYS A 13 -13.35 -25.92 -5.69
CA LYS A 13 -13.45 -25.38 -4.33
C LYS A 13 -12.28 -25.81 -3.46
N LEU A 14 -11.89 -27.08 -3.50
CA LEU A 14 -10.75 -27.59 -2.73
C LEU A 14 -9.46 -26.86 -3.11
N ILE A 15 -9.18 -26.69 -4.40
CA ILE A 15 -8.02 -25.94 -4.90
C ILE A 15 -8.08 -24.48 -4.46
N VAL A 16 -9.24 -23.84 -4.61
CA VAL A 16 -9.42 -22.42 -4.28
C VAL A 16 -9.26 -22.15 -2.80
N PHE A 17 -9.96 -22.89 -1.94
CA PHE A 17 -9.85 -22.71 -0.49
C PHE A 17 -8.51 -23.19 0.05
N GLY A 18 -7.92 -24.23 -0.56
CA GLY A 18 -6.56 -24.66 -0.28
C GLY A 18 -5.54 -23.56 -0.61
N ALA A 19 -5.63 -22.92 -1.77
CA ALA A 19 -4.76 -21.82 -2.17
C ALA A 19 -4.93 -20.60 -1.25
N LEU A 20 -6.16 -20.20 -0.90
CA LEU A 20 -6.41 -19.13 0.08
C LEU A 20 -5.79 -19.45 1.45
N PHE A 21 -5.93 -20.69 1.91
CA PHE A 21 -5.31 -21.13 3.16
C PHE A 21 -3.78 -21.11 3.07
N MET A 22 -3.20 -21.54 1.96
CA MET A 22 -1.77 -21.48 1.72
C MET A 22 -1.22 -20.04 1.73
N MET A 23 -2.02 -19.03 1.39
CA MET A 23 -1.60 -17.64 1.48
C MET A 23 -1.52 -17.13 2.94
N ILE A 24 -2.30 -17.66 3.87
CA ILE A 24 -2.24 -17.25 5.28
C ILE A 24 -1.31 -18.15 6.11
N LEU A 25 -1.10 -19.40 5.68
CA LEU A 25 -0.37 -20.42 6.43
C LEU A 25 1.06 -20.00 6.81
N PRO A 26 1.91 -19.41 5.94
CA PRO A 26 3.25 -18.96 6.32
C PRO A 26 3.25 -17.95 7.46
N PHE A 27 2.31 -17.00 7.45
CA PHE A 27 2.16 -16.01 8.51
C PHE A 27 1.85 -16.67 9.87
N ILE A 28 0.99 -17.68 9.88
CA ILE A 28 0.64 -18.40 11.11
C ILE A 28 1.80 -19.31 11.57
N LEU A 29 2.44 -20.03 10.66
CA LEU A 29 3.48 -21.01 10.99
C LEU A 29 4.77 -20.36 11.50
N PHE A 30 5.24 -19.29 10.85
CA PHE A 30 6.52 -18.69 11.20
C PHE A 30 6.39 -17.52 12.18
N GLY A 31 5.17 -16.99 12.40
CA GLY A 31 4.95 -15.83 13.28
C GLY A 31 5.84 -14.65 12.88
N GLU A 32 6.44 -13.97 13.87
CA GLU A 32 7.34 -12.83 13.61
C GLU A 32 8.64 -13.21 12.86
N ASN A 33 8.90 -14.50 12.60
CA ASN A 33 9.98 -14.96 11.72
C ASN A 33 9.58 -14.97 10.23
N ASN A 34 8.45 -14.37 9.85
CA ASN A 34 8.12 -14.13 8.45
C ASN A 34 8.97 -13.00 7.89
N TYR A 35 9.44 -13.19 6.65
CA TYR A 35 10.14 -12.20 5.87
C TYR A 35 9.14 -11.25 5.25
N ILE A 36 9.24 -9.98 5.62
CA ILE A 36 8.25 -8.97 5.24
C ILE A 36 8.97 -7.84 4.53
N THR A 37 8.37 -7.36 3.44
CA THR A 37 8.89 -6.21 2.69
C THR A 37 9.10 -5.03 3.64
N VAL A 38 10.30 -4.45 3.67
CA VAL A 38 10.61 -3.28 4.49
C VAL A 38 10.05 -2.00 3.86
N HIS A 39 10.37 -1.78 2.58
CA HIS A 39 10.09 -0.54 1.85
C HIS A 39 8.59 -0.21 1.78
N ASP A 40 8.25 1.01 2.24
CA ASP A 40 6.89 1.52 2.33
C ASP A 40 5.96 0.55 3.08
N ASN A 41 6.50 -0.09 4.12
CA ASN A 41 5.77 -1.05 4.94
C ASN A 41 6.30 -1.06 6.37
N LEU A 42 7.28 -1.93 6.69
CA LEU A 42 7.84 -2.00 8.05
C LEU A 42 8.53 -0.69 8.46
N ASP A 43 9.11 0.02 7.50
CA ASP A 43 9.73 1.33 7.74
C ASP A 43 8.72 2.47 7.90
N GLN A 44 7.41 2.20 7.86
CA GLN A 44 6.40 3.27 7.84
C GLN A 44 5.17 2.94 8.69
N PHE A 45 4.36 1.94 8.31
CA PHE A 45 3.00 1.84 8.81
C PHE A 45 2.84 1.14 10.17
N PRO A 46 3.43 -0.03 10.47
CA PRO A 46 3.35 -0.61 11.83
C PRO A 46 3.86 0.32 12.93
N PRO A 47 4.94 1.09 12.72
CA PRO A 47 5.33 2.14 13.63
C PRO A 47 4.26 3.26 13.69
N PHE A 48 3.68 3.68 12.56
CA PHE A 48 2.43 4.46 12.54
C PHE A 48 1.20 3.67 13.00
N TRP A 49 1.31 2.58 13.73
CA TRP A 49 0.20 1.95 14.45
C TRP A 49 0.52 1.73 15.93
N SER A 50 1.79 1.84 16.33
CA SER A 50 2.20 1.89 17.73
C SER A 50 1.94 3.23 18.42
N ILE A 51 2.14 4.39 17.75
CA ILE A 51 1.87 5.70 18.38
C ILE A 51 0.40 5.90 18.76
N ALA A 52 -0.60 5.62 17.92
CA ALA A 52 -2.02 5.68 18.28
C ALA A 52 -2.37 4.76 19.44
N LYS A 53 -1.66 3.64 19.66
CA LYS A 53 -1.83 2.93 20.94
C LYS A 53 -1.29 3.72 22.12
N LYS A 54 -0.13 4.38 21.95
CA LYS A 54 0.49 5.24 22.95
C LYS A 54 -0.36 6.48 23.28
N VAL A 55 -0.87 7.19 22.27
CA VAL A 55 -1.54 8.50 22.43
C VAL A 55 -3.06 8.44 22.29
N GLY A 56 -3.63 7.35 21.79
CA GLY A 56 -5.06 7.20 21.49
C GLY A 56 -5.39 7.39 20.01
N LEU A 57 -6.29 6.55 19.47
CA LEU A 57 -6.74 6.61 18.07
C LEU A 57 -7.50 7.90 17.72
N PHE A 58 -8.23 8.44 18.69
CA PHE A 58 -9.02 9.68 18.55
C PHE A 58 -8.25 10.94 18.97
N SER A 59 -6.93 10.86 19.14
CA SER A 59 -6.10 12.00 19.52
C SER A 59 -5.62 12.77 18.29
N PHE A 60 -5.76 14.10 18.34
CA PHE A 60 -5.41 15.02 17.26
C PHE A 60 -4.17 15.84 17.64
N ASP A 61 -4.29 16.75 18.60
CA ASP A 61 -3.23 17.73 18.92
C ASP A 61 -2.31 17.28 20.06
N VAL A 62 -2.25 15.98 20.32
CA VAL A 62 -1.40 15.39 21.36
C VAL A 62 -0.01 15.12 20.78
N SER A 63 1.03 15.55 21.51
CA SER A 63 2.41 15.24 21.14
C SER A 63 2.68 13.74 21.16
N THR A 64 3.37 13.26 20.13
CA THR A 64 3.67 11.82 19.98
C THR A 64 4.99 11.40 20.63
N GLY A 65 5.87 12.36 20.93
CA GLY A 65 7.27 12.09 21.25
C GLY A 65 8.11 11.70 20.04
N VAL A 66 7.54 11.72 18.82
CA VAL A 66 8.20 11.26 17.60
C VAL A 66 8.38 12.45 16.67
N MET A 67 9.48 12.43 15.91
CA MET A 67 9.68 13.36 14.82
C MET A 67 9.71 14.80 15.37
N ASP A 68 10.41 14.98 16.48
CA ASP A 68 10.42 16.22 17.27
C ASP A 68 9.02 16.62 17.76
N ASN A 69 8.37 15.71 18.49
CA ASN A 69 7.07 15.94 19.13
C ASN A 69 5.93 16.28 18.15
N THR A 70 6.04 15.88 16.88
CA THR A 70 5.01 16.10 15.86
C THR A 70 3.63 15.66 16.40
N PRO A 71 2.57 16.49 16.29
CA PRO A 71 1.25 16.13 16.80
C PRO A 71 0.65 14.89 16.14
N ALA A 72 -0.20 14.18 16.86
CA ALA A 72 -0.81 12.94 16.40
C ALA A 72 -1.61 13.10 15.09
N VAL A 73 -2.11 14.30 14.79
CA VAL A 73 -2.88 14.66 13.59
C VAL A 73 -2.17 14.33 12.27
N TYR A 74 -0.83 14.47 12.20
CA TYR A 74 -0.07 14.28 10.95
C TYR A 74 0.24 12.82 10.64
N PHE A 75 0.31 11.98 11.65
CA PHE A 75 0.65 10.58 11.43
C PHE A 75 -0.53 9.87 10.75
N GLY A 76 -0.24 9.17 9.66
CA GLY A 76 -1.19 8.74 8.61
C GLY A 76 -2.18 7.62 8.97
N TRP A 77 -2.39 7.27 10.24
CA TRP A 77 -3.59 6.52 10.70
C TRP A 77 -4.88 7.37 10.63
N GLY A 78 -4.93 8.40 9.78
CA GLY A 78 -5.99 9.41 9.74
C GLY A 78 -7.39 8.90 9.38
N GLY A 79 -7.49 7.63 8.98
CA GLY A 79 -8.75 6.93 8.81
C GLY A 79 -9.27 6.31 10.11
N PHE A 80 -10.58 6.23 10.27
CA PHE A 80 -11.22 5.30 11.21
C PHE A 80 -11.60 4.02 10.47
N THR A 81 -10.64 3.43 9.74
CA THR A 81 -10.84 2.21 8.94
C THR A 81 -10.73 0.96 9.81
N ILE A 82 -11.29 -0.16 9.34
CA ILE A 82 -11.21 -1.45 10.03
C ILE A 82 -9.76 -1.85 10.35
N GLN A 83 -8.83 -1.49 9.47
CA GLN A 83 -7.40 -1.74 9.64
C GLN A 83 -6.84 -0.96 10.83
N ASN A 84 -7.14 0.34 10.92
CA ASN A 84 -6.67 1.17 12.02
C ASN A 84 -7.20 0.68 13.37
N PHE A 85 -8.44 0.20 13.42
CA PHE A 85 -8.97 -0.47 14.62
C PHE A 85 -8.28 -1.80 14.94
N ALA A 86 -8.00 -2.64 13.95
CA ALA A 86 -7.27 -3.90 14.18
C ALA A 86 -5.89 -3.64 14.81
N TYR A 87 -5.17 -2.67 14.26
CA TYR A 87 -3.87 -2.26 14.77
C TYR A 87 -3.93 -1.57 16.11
N TYR A 88 -4.98 -0.80 16.40
CA TYR A 88 -5.18 -0.18 17.72
C TYR A 88 -5.45 -1.24 18.81
N LEU A 89 -6.24 -2.27 18.50
CA LEU A 89 -6.73 -3.25 19.48
C LEU A 89 -5.81 -4.47 19.67
N LEU A 90 -5.02 -4.86 18.67
CA LEU A 90 -4.25 -6.11 18.66
C LEU A 90 -2.75 -5.84 18.57
N PRO A 91 -1.87 -6.74 19.04
CA PRO A 91 -0.42 -6.66 18.77
C PRO A 91 -0.13 -6.44 17.28
N ALA A 92 0.91 -5.65 16.95
CA ALA A 92 1.12 -5.14 15.60
C ALA A 92 1.24 -6.26 14.54
N TYR A 93 1.98 -7.32 14.85
CA TYR A 93 2.09 -8.48 13.97
C TYR A 93 0.73 -9.20 13.78
N VAL A 94 -0.04 -9.38 14.86
CA VAL A 94 -1.37 -10.02 14.78
C VAL A 94 -2.34 -9.18 13.94
N ALA A 95 -2.32 -7.85 14.10
CA ALA A 95 -3.11 -6.93 13.29
C ALA A 95 -2.71 -6.98 11.81
N TYR A 96 -1.42 -7.10 11.50
CA TYR A 96 -0.91 -7.28 10.15
C TYR A 96 -1.49 -8.53 9.48
N VAL A 97 -1.39 -9.68 10.16
CA VAL A 97 -1.91 -10.96 9.66
C VAL A 97 -3.44 -10.93 9.51
N LEU A 98 -4.16 -10.34 10.47
CA LEU A 98 -5.61 -10.20 10.41
C LEU A 98 -6.05 -9.30 9.25
N THR A 99 -5.36 -8.18 9.03
CA THR A 99 -5.63 -7.25 7.91
C THR A 99 -5.49 -7.97 6.58
N TYR A 100 -4.42 -8.75 6.41
CA TYR A 100 -4.19 -9.56 5.23
C TYR A 100 -5.29 -10.63 5.03
N LEU A 101 -5.68 -11.33 6.10
CA LEU A 101 -6.78 -12.30 6.05
C LEU A 101 -8.11 -11.66 5.63
N ILE A 102 -8.46 -10.50 6.21
CA ILE A 102 -9.67 -9.76 5.86
C ILE A 102 -9.62 -9.37 4.39
N SER A 103 -8.49 -8.85 3.90
CA SER A 103 -8.27 -8.51 2.49
C SER A 103 -8.52 -9.71 1.56
N LEU A 104 -7.93 -10.88 1.87
CA LEU A 104 -8.14 -12.11 1.08
C LEU A 104 -9.63 -12.50 0.99
N LEU A 105 -10.33 -12.49 2.13
CA LEU A 105 -11.74 -12.90 2.19
C LEU A 105 -12.64 -11.88 1.49
N VAL A 106 -12.47 -10.57 1.78
CA VAL A 106 -13.25 -9.49 1.16
C VAL A 106 -13.02 -9.49 -0.34
N GLY A 107 -11.77 -9.58 -0.79
CA GLY A 107 -11.42 -9.60 -2.22
C GLY A 107 -12.02 -10.81 -2.93
N PHE A 108 -11.88 -12.00 -2.35
CA PHE A 108 -12.40 -13.23 -2.94
C PHE A 108 -13.93 -13.21 -3.06
N PHE A 109 -14.65 -12.95 -1.96
CA PHE A 109 -16.11 -13.03 -1.95
C PHE A 109 -16.76 -11.88 -2.73
N SER A 110 -16.20 -10.67 -2.66
CA SER A 110 -16.72 -9.53 -3.42
C SER A 110 -16.50 -9.73 -4.92
N MET A 111 -15.31 -10.15 -5.34
CA MET A 111 -15.04 -10.43 -6.75
C MET A 111 -15.90 -11.58 -7.28
N TYR A 112 -16.06 -12.66 -6.52
CA TYR A 112 -16.92 -13.78 -6.92
C TYR A 112 -18.38 -13.35 -7.11
N LYS A 113 -18.91 -12.57 -6.17
CA LYS A 113 -20.27 -12.06 -6.25
C LYS A 113 -20.46 -11.10 -7.42
N LEU A 114 -19.50 -10.18 -7.65
CA LEU A 114 -19.54 -9.26 -8.79
C LEU A 114 -19.52 -10.02 -10.11
N GLN A 115 -18.63 -10.99 -10.25
CA GLN A 115 -18.56 -11.83 -11.45
C GLN A 115 -19.84 -12.64 -11.68
N CYS A 116 -20.47 -13.17 -10.63
CA CYS A 116 -21.77 -13.85 -10.76
C CYS A 116 -22.87 -12.90 -11.27
N ILE A 117 -22.84 -11.61 -10.89
CA ILE A 117 -23.75 -10.59 -11.42
C ILE A 117 -23.47 -10.35 -12.92
N LEU A 118 -22.19 -10.23 -13.28
CA LEU A 118 -21.75 -9.93 -14.64
C LEU A 118 -21.90 -11.10 -15.63
N PHE A 119 -21.70 -12.34 -15.21
CA PHE A 119 -21.64 -13.50 -16.11
C PHE A 119 -22.67 -14.59 -15.82
N GLY A 120 -23.43 -14.46 -14.73
CA GLY A 120 -24.33 -15.51 -14.27
C GLY A 120 -23.61 -16.63 -13.53
N LYS A 121 -24.31 -17.75 -13.32
CA LYS A 121 -23.88 -18.84 -12.43
C LYS A 121 -23.66 -20.17 -13.15
N GLU A 122 -23.52 -20.15 -14.47
CA GLU A 122 -23.34 -21.35 -15.29
C GLU A 122 -21.93 -21.94 -15.14
N HIS A 123 -20.90 -21.09 -15.20
CA HIS A 123 -19.48 -21.47 -15.14
C HIS A 123 -18.83 -21.06 -13.81
N ARG A 124 -19.43 -21.49 -12.68
CA ARG A 124 -19.02 -21.04 -11.34
C ARG A 124 -17.57 -21.40 -11.02
N GLU A 125 -17.08 -22.51 -11.54
CA GLU A 125 -15.71 -22.99 -11.40
C GLU A 125 -14.70 -21.95 -11.89
N ILE A 126 -14.94 -21.36 -13.07
CA ILE A 126 -14.07 -20.32 -13.63
C ILE A 126 -14.16 -19.05 -12.79
N LEU A 127 -15.37 -18.63 -12.42
CA LEU A 127 -15.56 -17.41 -11.62
C LEU A 127 -14.95 -17.53 -10.21
N LEU A 128 -15.02 -18.72 -9.58
CA LEU A 128 -14.35 -18.98 -8.31
C LEU A 128 -12.83 -18.87 -8.47
N PHE A 129 -12.27 -19.46 -9.53
CA PHE A 129 -10.84 -19.46 -9.76
C PHE A 129 -10.31 -18.06 -10.09
N THR A 130 -10.97 -17.30 -10.97
CA THR A 130 -10.55 -15.92 -11.26
C THR A 130 -10.71 -14.99 -10.06
N SER A 131 -11.68 -15.26 -9.17
CA SER A 131 -11.82 -14.53 -7.89
C SER A 131 -10.69 -14.84 -6.92
N LEU A 132 -10.22 -16.11 -6.87
CA LEU A 132 -9.00 -16.46 -6.15
C LEU A 132 -7.83 -15.66 -6.69
N LEU A 133 -7.61 -15.68 -8.01
CA LEU A 133 -6.47 -15.01 -8.63
C LEU A 133 -6.45 -13.51 -8.33
N PHE A 134 -7.62 -12.85 -8.30
CA PHE A 134 -7.75 -11.46 -7.89
C PHE A 134 -7.39 -11.25 -6.40
N ALA A 135 -7.91 -12.11 -5.52
CA ALA A 135 -7.75 -11.96 -4.07
C ALA A 135 -6.29 -12.09 -3.61
N ILE A 136 -5.50 -12.96 -4.27
CA ILE A 136 -4.12 -13.26 -3.87
C ILE A 136 -3.06 -12.34 -4.52
N LEU A 137 -3.49 -11.33 -5.28
CA LEU A 137 -2.55 -10.39 -5.93
C LEU A 137 -1.75 -9.58 -4.89
N PRO A 138 -0.42 -9.43 -5.03
CA PRO A 138 0.44 -8.66 -4.12
C PRO A 138 0.14 -7.17 -4.10
N VAL A 139 -0.21 -6.67 -2.92
CA VAL A 139 -0.59 -5.27 -2.65
C VAL A 139 0.12 -4.82 -1.39
N ILE A 140 0.48 -3.54 -1.33
CA ILE A 140 0.98 -2.93 -0.11
C ILE A 140 0.02 -3.23 1.05
N PRO A 141 0.49 -3.76 2.19
CA PRO A 141 -0.36 -4.18 3.31
C PRO A 141 -1.30 -3.07 3.77
N ALA A 142 -0.80 -1.83 3.77
CA ALA A 142 -1.53 -0.63 4.14
C ALA A 142 -2.81 -0.39 3.31
N TRP A 143 -2.86 -0.86 2.06
CA TRP A 143 -4.02 -0.67 1.18
C TRP A 143 -4.79 -1.96 0.91
N SER A 144 -4.37 -3.07 1.50
CA SER A 144 -4.85 -4.40 1.13
C SER A 144 -6.38 -4.52 1.17
N ILE A 145 -7.02 -4.12 2.27
CA ILE A 145 -8.49 -4.12 2.41
C ILE A 145 -9.15 -3.12 1.45
N SER A 146 -8.57 -1.92 1.32
CA SER A 146 -9.04 -0.86 0.44
C SER A 146 -9.17 -1.35 -1.00
N VAL A 147 -8.11 -1.95 -1.54
CA VAL A 147 -8.08 -2.52 -2.89
C VAL A 147 -9.00 -3.73 -3.02
N ALA A 148 -9.00 -4.63 -2.03
CA ALA A 148 -9.85 -5.82 -2.02
C ALA A 148 -11.35 -5.49 -1.99
N SER A 149 -11.74 -4.33 -1.47
CA SER A 149 -13.13 -3.89 -1.36
C SER A 149 -13.69 -3.21 -2.62
N ILE A 150 -12.85 -2.92 -3.64
CA ILE A 150 -13.30 -2.27 -4.89
C ILE A 150 -14.46 -3.03 -5.58
N PRO A 151 -14.44 -4.38 -5.72
CA PRO A 151 -15.59 -5.10 -6.29
C PRO A 151 -16.86 -4.97 -5.43
N LEU A 152 -16.73 -4.80 -4.11
CA LEU A 152 -17.86 -4.56 -3.20
C LEU A 152 -18.53 -3.21 -3.50
N ALA A 153 -17.76 -2.16 -3.80
CA ALA A 153 -18.29 -0.88 -4.23
C ALA A 153 -19.21 -1.03 -5.47
N CYS A 154 -18.78 -1.81 -6.47
CA CYS A 154 -19.58 -2.10 -7.65
C CYS A 154 -20.85 -2.89 -7.32
N ILE A 155 -20.79 -3.83 -6.36
CA ILE A 155 -21.95 -4.60 -5.90
C ILE A 155 -22.98 -3.70 -5.22
N VAL A 156 -22.54 -2.80 -4.33
CA VAL A 156 -23.41 -1.84 -3.65
C VAL A 156 -24.10 -0.94 -4.68
N PHE A 157 -23.32 -0.35 -5.61
CA PHE A 157 -23.86 0.45 -6.72
C PHE A 157 -24.92 -0.32 -7.52
N TYR A 158 -24.59 -1.56 -7.94
CA TYR A 158 -25.48 -2.39 -8.75
C TYR A 158 -26.80 -2.68 -8.05
N HIS A 159 -26.77 -3.05 -6.77
CA HIS A 159 -28.00 -3.36 -6.04
C HIS A 159 -28.88 -2.14 -5.80
N ILE A 160 -28.30 -0.96 -5.56
CA ILE A 160 -29.08 0.29 -5.48
C ILE A 160 -29.69 0.64 -6.83
N TYR A 161 -28.90 0.54 -7.91
CA TYR A 161 -29.39 0.78 -9.28
C TYR A 161 -30.56 -0.13 -9.65
N LYS A 162 -30.57 -1.38 -9.15
CA LYS A 162 -31.65 -2.35 -9.36
C LYS A 162 -32.86 -2.18 -8.42
N GLY A 163 -32.89 -1.16 -7.56
CA GLY A 163 -33.98 -0.95 -6.61
C GLY A 163 -34.00 -1.99 -5.49
N GLY A 164 -32.81 -2.44 -5.06
CA GLY A 164 -32.66 -3.37 -3.93
C GLY A 164 -33.04 -2.74 -2.58
N SER A 165 -32.87 -3.52 -1.52
CA SER A 165 -33.20 -3.09 -0.15
C SER A 165 -32.52 -1.78 0.28
N LYS A 166 -33.20 -0.99 1.11
CA LYS A 166 -32.65 0.25 1.72
C LYS A 166 -31.35 0.04 2.49
N TRP A 167 -31.05 -1.18 2.93
CA TRP A 167 -29.77 -1.53 3.58
C TRP A 167 -28.56 -1.28 2.68
N TRP A 168 -28.72 -1.24 1.35
CA TRP A 168 -27.63 -0.88 0.44
C TRP A 168 -27.23 0.60 0.55
N LEU A 169 -28.13 1.50 0.96
CA LEU A 169 -27.78 2.90 1.26
C LEU A 169 -26.88 2.97 2.50
N LEU A 170 -27.18 2.17 3.53
CA LEU A 170 -26.31 2.04 4.69
C LEU A 170 -24.95 1.46 4.30
N ALA A 171 -24.94 0.46 3.41
CA ALA A 171 -23.69 -0.09 2.89
C ALA A 171 -22.87 0.97 2.12
N ALA A 172 -23.49 1.91 1.40
CA ALA A 172 -22.78 3.01 0.76
C ALA A 172 -22.14 3.97 1.78
N LEU A 173 -22.84 4.29 2.87
CA LEU A 173 -22.31 5.10 3.98
C LEU A 173 -21.10 4.46 4.66
N PHE A 174 -21.15 3.13 4.89
CA PHE A 174 -20.10 2.40 5.60
C PHE A 174 -19.01 1.84 4.68
N LEU A 175 -19.13 1.96 3.36
CA LEU A 175 -18.11 1.48 2.43
C LEU A 175 -16.71 2.08 2.71
N PRO A 176 -16.57 3.39 3.03
CA PRO A 176 -15.27 3.98 3.34
C PRO A 176 -14.63 3.45 4.63
N PHE A 177 -15.36 2.73 5.49
CA PHE A 177 -14.76 2.00 6.61
C PHE A 177 -13.75 0.92 6.15
N LEU A 178 -13.88 0.47 4.90
CA LEU A 178 -12.99 -0.49 4.26
C LEU A 178 -11.98 0.17 3.31
N MET A 179 -12.15 1.46 2.98
CA MET A 179 -11.41 2.12 1.88
C MET A 179 -10.60 3.30 2.41
N GLU A 180 -9.29 3.24 2.18
CA GLU A 180 -8.37 4.36 2.46
C GLU A 180 -8.63 5.50 1.47
N PHE A 181 -8.68 6.74 1.96
CA PHE A 181 -9.07 7.93 1.20
C PHE A 181 -8.23 8.14 -0.07
N HIS A 182 -6.91 8.25 0.11
CA HIS A 182 -5.93 8.52 -0.95
C HIS A 182 -5.71 7.32 -1.88
N CYS A 183 -6.10 6.12 -1.45
CA CYS A 183 -5.92 4.90 -2.24
C CYS A 183 -7.11 4.66 -3.17
N SER A 184 -8.34 4.63 -2.65
CA SER A 184 -9.50 4.19 -3.43
C SER A 184 -10.81 4.90 -3.12
N ALA A 185 -11.03 5.44 -1.92
CA ALA A 185 -12.35 5.96 -1.53
C ALA A 185 -12.75 7.21 -2.36
N LEU A 186 -11.81 8.13 -2.58
CA LEU A 186 -12.02 9.31 -3.43
C LEU A 186 -12.39 8.91 -4.86
N PHE A 187 -11.60 8.02 -5.47
CA PHE A 187 -11.83 7.57 -6.84
C PHE A 187 -13.09 6.72 -6.97
N ALA A 188 -13.47 5.98 -5.92
CA ALA A 188 -14.76 5.28 -5.87
C ALA A 188 -15.93 6.25 -5.93
N CYS A 189 -15.84 7.42 -5.28
CA CYS A 189 -16.84 8.50 -5.44
C CYS A 189 -16.90 8.99 -6.89
N GLY A 190 -15.74 9.18 -7.53
CA GLY A 190 -15.66 9.57 -8.94
C GLY A 190 -16.31 8.54 -9.88
N PHE A 191 -15.97 7.25 -9.74
CA PHE A 191 -16.59 6.17 -10.51
C PHE A 191 -18.08 6.03 -10.23
N TRP A 192 -18.51 6.23 -8.98
CA TRP A 192 -19.92 6.22 -8.60
C TRP A 192 -20.70 7.32 -9.32
N LEU A 193 -20.19 8.54 -9.29
CA LEU A 193 -20.79 9.69 -9.95
C LEU A 193 -20.86 9.48 -11.46
N ALA A 194 -19.76 9.05 -12.09
CA ALA A 194 -19.71 8.73 -13.52
C ALA A 194 -20.73 7.63 -13.87
N GLY A 195 -20.79 6.55 -13.09
CA GLY A 195 -21.75 5.47 -13.28
C GLY A 195 -23.21 5.94 -13.16
N MET A 196 -23.52 6.81 -12.20
CA MET A 196 -24.84 7.41 -12.02
C MET A 196 -25.23 8.31 -13.21
N VAL A 197 -24.29 9.13 -13.68
CA VAL A 197 -24.50 10.01 -14.86
C VAL A 197 -24.78 9.16 -16.09
N ILE A 198 -23.95 8.14 -16.36
CA ILE A 198 -24.14 7.21 -17.50
C ILE A 198 -25.50 6.51 -17.39
N ALA A 199 -25.87 6.02 -16.21
CA ALA A 199 -27.17 5.38 -15.98
C ALA A 199 -28.34 6.34 -16.24
N SER A 200 -28.20 7.60 -15.84
CA SER A 200 -29.24 8.63 -16.00
C SER A 200 -29.40 9.04 -17.47
N ILE A 201 -28.29 9.20 -18.20
CA ILE A 201 -28.30 9.46 -19.66
C ILE A 201 -28.97 8.30 -20.39
N LYS A 202 -28.55 7.06 -20.11
CA LYS A 202 -29.07 5.86 -20.80
C LYS A 202 -30.56 5.65 -20.57
N SER A 203 -31.03 5.91 -19.35
CA SER A 203 -32.44 5.72 -18.98
C SER A 203 -33.30 6.97 -19.20
N LYS A 204 -32.70 8.10 -19.59
CA LYS A 204 -33.34 9.43 -19.72
C LYS A 204 -34.09 9.87 -18.44
N ARG A 205 -33.63 9.43 -17.27
CA ARG A 205 -34.21 9.79 -15.96
C ARG A 205 -33.12 10.01 -14.93
N PHE A 206 -33.36 10.92 -14.00
CA PHE A 206 -32.45 11.10 -12.88
C PHE A 206 -32.60 9.97 -11.86
N HIS A 207 -31.49 9.32 -11.51
CA HIS A 207 -31.46 8.26 -10.51
C HIS A 207 -31.26 8.81 -9.09
N SER A 208 -32.32 9.38 -8.50
CA SER A 208 -32.25 10.01 -7.17
C SER A 208 -31.72 9.10 -6.07
N THR A 209 -32.06 7.81 -6.06
CA THR A 209 -31.53 6.86 -5.05
C THR A 209 -30.02 6.66 -5.18
N LEU A 210 -29.47 6.65 -6.40
CA LEU A 210 -28.02 6.59 -6.60
C LEU A 210 -27.33 7.89 -6.18
N PHE A 211 -28.01 9.02 -6.35
CA PHE A 211 -27.51 10.31 -5.88
C PHE A 211 -27.50 10.40 -4.35
N VAL A 212 -28.56 9.96 -3.67
CA VAL A 212 -28.58 9.87 -2.20
C VAL A 212 -27.47 8.92 -1.72
N ALA A 213 -27.27 7.78 -2.37
CA ALA A 213 -26.18 6.87 -2.05
C ALA A 213 -24.79 7.50 -2.26
N PHE A 214 -24.62 8.33 -3.30
CA PHE A 214 -23.39 9.09 -3.53
C PHE A 214 -23.13 10.08 -2.39
N LEU A 215 -24.16 10.85 -1.96
CA LEU A 215 -24.02 11.76 -0.82
C LEU A 215 -23.65 11.00 0.46
N LEU A 216 -24.29 9.86 0.72
CA LEU A 216 -23.96 9.00 1.87
C LEU A 216 -22.53 8.47 1.79
N LEU A 217 -22.06 8.08 0.60
CA LEU A 217 -20.68 7.66 0.38
C LEU A 217 -19.70 8.80 0.70
N CYS A 218 -19.96 10.02 0.22
CA CYS A 218 -19.14 11.20 0.53
C CYS A 218 -19.13 11.52 2.04
N ILE A 219 -20.29 11.45 2.70
CA ILE A 219 -20.38 11.61 4.16
C ILE A 219 -19.55 10.55 4.87
N GLY A 220 -19.65 9.29 4.44
CA GLY A 220 -18.85 8.19 4.95
C GLY A 220 -17.35 8.46 4.79
N VAL A 221 -16.92 8.96 3.62
CA VAL A 221 -15.52 9.30 3.36
C VAL A 221 -15.01 10.34 4.36
N VAL A 222 -15.79 11.38 4.63
CA VAL A 222 -15.43 12.41 5.61
C VAL A 222 -15.39 11.83 7.03
N ILE A 223 -16.41 11.08 7.44
CA ILE A 223 -16.47 10.48 8.80
C ILE A 223 -15.26 9.57 9.02
N PHE A 224 -15.04 8.62 8.12
CA PHE A 224 -13.99 7.62 8.26
C PHE A 224 -12.60 8.13 7.91
N ASN A 225 -12.44 9.39 7.49
CA ASN A 225 -11.11 10.01 7.29
C ASN A 225 -11.04 11.37 7.98
N PHE A 226 -11.83 11.58 9.02
CA PHE A 226 -12.04 12.90 9.60
C PHE A 226 -10.75 13.57 10.08
N LYS A 227 -9.76 12.78 10.54
CA LYS A 227 -8.46 13.32 10.97
C LYS A 227 -7.66 13.90 9.81
N LEU A 228 -7.74 13.30 8.62
CA LEU A 228 -7.16 13.86 7.40
C LEU A 228 -7.86 15.17 7.01
N PHE A 229 -9.20 15.19 7.04
CA PHE A 229 -9.97 16.41 6.74
C PHE A 229 -9.71 17.52 7.78
N TYR A 230 -9.59 17.17 9.06
CA TYR A 230 -9.24 18.12 10.12
C TYR A 230 -7.83 18.69 9.92
N MET A 231 -6.84 17.84 9.61
CA MET A 231 -5.48 18.29 9.29
C MET A 231 -5.48 19.28 8.12
N GLN A 232 -6.16 18.92 7.02
CA GLN A 232 -6.17 19.74 5.81
C GLN A 232 -6.95 21.05 5.96
N PHE A 233 -8.13 21.02 6.57
CA PHE A 233 -9.07 22.14 6.56
C PHE A 233 -9.14 22.94 7.86
N ALA A 234 -8.84 22.32 9.01
CA ALA A 234 -8.90 22.99 10.31
C ALA A 234 -7.52 23.46 10.79
N VAL A 235 -6.46 22.65 10.61
CA VAL A 235 -5.09 23.08 10.93
C VAL A 235 -4.55 24.02 9.85
N GLY A 236 -4.66 23.63 8.58
CA GLY A 236 -4.49 24.53 7.44
C GLY A 236 -3.12 25.21 7.31
N GLU A 237 -2.06 24.60 7.85
CA GLU A 237 -0.70 25.11 7.73
C GLU A 237 0.00 24.60 6.44
N ASP A 238 1.12 25.22 6.09
CA ASP A 238 1.92 24.81 4.94
C ASP A 238 2.67 23.50 5.21
N LEU A 239 2.49 22.53 4.32
CA LEU A 239 2.98 21.16 4.47
C LEU A 239 4.13 20.91 3.50
N ASN A 240 5.08 20.05 3.88
CA ASN A 240 6.16 19.64 2.98
C ASN A 240 5.64 19.07 1.64
N ARG A 241 4.43 18.50 1.65
CA ARG A 241 3.77 17.96 0.45
C ARG A 241 3.47 19.02 -0.61
N ASN A 242 3.26 20.28 -0.22
CA ASN A 242 3.01 21.39 -1.15
C ASN A 242 4.27 21.77 -1.94
N HIS A 243 5.45 21.40 -1.43
CA HIS A 243 6.76 21.66 -2.03
C HIS A 243 7.36 20.40 -2.67
N PHE A 244 6.61 19.30 -2.72
CA PHE A 244 7.08 18.04 -3.28
C PHE A 244 7.21 18.14 -4.80
N ILE A 245 8.42 17.93 -5.33
CA ILE A 245 8.68 17.95 -6.76
C ILE A 245 8.67 16.51 -7.29
N ILE A 246 7.76 16.22 -8.22
CA ILE A 246 7.74 14.97 -8.96
C ILE A 246 8.54 15.19 -10.25
N GLU A 247 9.62 14.43 -10.42
CA GLU A 247 10.35 14.46 -11.67
C GLU A 247 9.50 13.85 -12.80
N PRO A 248 9.31 14.56 -13.92
CA PRO A 248 8.38 14.12 -14.94
C PRO A 248 8.92 12.90 -15.69
N ILE A 249 8.04 11.95 -15.97
CA ILE A 249 8.34 10.81 -16.84
C ILE A 249 7.71 10.98 -18.22
N ASN A 250 8.28 10.29 -19.21
CA ASN A 250 7.64 10.21 -20.52
C ASN A 250 6.32 9.43 -20.42
N ILE A 251 5.23 10.00 -20.93
CA ILE A 251 3.89 9.39 -20.84
C ILE A 251 3.80 8.00 -21.48
N ALA A 252 4.57 7.70 -22.53
CA ALA A 252 4.59 6.37 -23.15
C ALA A 252 5.29 5.34 -22.25
N ILE A 253 6.35 5.76 -21.55
CA ILE A 253 7.03 4.95 -20.53
C ILE A 253 6.07 4.71 -19.34
N GLY A 254 5.45 5.76 -18.82
CA GLY A 254 4.44 5.65 -17.76
C GLY A 254 3.28 4.73 -18.15
N LEU A 255 2.75 4.87 -19.37
CA LEU A 255 1.66 4.03 -19.87
C LEU A 255 2.10 2.57 -19.98
N TYR A 256 3.33 2.29 -20.43
CA TYR A 256 3.87 0.94 -20.44
C TYR A 256 3.94 0.34 -19.02
N HIS A 257 4.48 1.09 -18.06
CA HIS A 257 4.55 0.67 -16.66
C HIS A 257 3.16 0.40 -16.07
N TYR A 258 2.20 1.30 -16.25
CA TYR A 258 0.87 1.14 -15.65
C TYR A 258 -0.04 0.16 -16.38
N PHE A 259 0.02 0.08 -17.71
CA PHE A 259 -0.89 -0.75 -18.51
C PHE A 259 -0.34 -2.16 -18.72
N VAL A 260 0.96 -2.30 -19.02
CA VAL A 260 1.58 -3.58 -19.37
C VAL A 260 2.22 -4.26 -18.17
N GLU A 261 3.06 -3.55 -17.41
CA GLU A 261 3.80 -4.15 -16.29
C GLU A 261 2.98 -4.25 -15.01
N GLY A 262 2.17 -3.23 -14.73
CA GLY A 262 1.52 -3.02 -13.45
C GLY A 262 2.45 -2.30 -12.47
N PHE A 263 1.87 -1.70 -11.43
CA PHE A 263 2.61 -0.90 -10.45
C PHE A 263 2.71 -1.62 -9.10
N TYR A 264 3.88 -1.58 -8.46
CA TYR A 264 4.21 -2.48 -7.35
C TYR A 264 3.34 -2.29 -6.11
N HIS A 265 2.88 -1.06 -5.79
CA HIS A 265 1.99 -0.86 -4.64
C HIS A 265 0.64 -1.60 -4.75
N ALA A 266 0.16 -1.89 -5.96
CA ALA A 266 -1.03 -2.73 -6.16
C ALA A 266 -0.89 -3.58 -7.43
N SER A 267 0.14 -4.43 -7.47
CA SER A 267 0.50 -5.17 -8.68
C SER A 267 -0.66 -6.01 -9.23
N THR A 268 -0.76 -6.02 -10.54
CA THR A 268 -1.77 -6.77 -11.31
C THR A 268 -1.23 -8.04 -11.94
N ILE A 269 0.10 -8.26 -11.93
CA ILE A 269 0.75 -9.48 -12.46
C ILE A 269 0.17 -9.88 -13.82
N GLN A 270 -0.11 -8.88 -14.67
CA GLN A 270 -0.84 -9.07 -15.92
C GLN A 270 0.08 -9.38 -17.09
N LYS A 271 1.32 -8.86 -17.06
CA LYS A 271 2.26 -8.80 -18.19
C LYS A 271 2.37 -10.08 -19.03
N TYR A 272 2.52 -11.25 -18.38
CA TYR A 272 2.87 -12.49 -19.09
C TYR A 272 1.70 -13.44 -19.40
N VAL A 273 0.53 -13.26 -18.78
CA VAL A 273 -0.62 -14.17 -19.03
C VAL A 273 -1.90 -13.39 -19.29
N VAL A 274 -2.35 -12.58 -18.31
CA VAL A 274 -3.62 -11.84 -18.42
C VAL A 274 -3.57 -10.87 -19.62
N PHE A 275 -2.50 -10.11 -19.76
CA PHE A 275 -2.34 -9.14 -20.84
C PHE A 275 -2.33 -9.82 -22.23
N PRO A 276 -1.50 -10.85 -22.51
CA PRO A 276 -1.57 -11.57 -23.79
C PRO A 276 -2.94 -12.20 -24.09
N VAL A 277 -3.59 -12.82 -23.09
CA VAL A 277 -4.93 -13.41 -23.27
C VAL A 277 -5.95 -12.34 -23.62
N CYS A 278 -5.94 -11.21 -22.91
CA CYS A 278 -6.81 -10.08 -23.18
C CYS A 278 -6.49 -9.45 -24.54
N PHE A 279 -5.22 -9.30 -24.91
CA PHE A 279 -4.81 -8.76 -26.21
C PHE A 279 -5.34 -9.61 -27.38
N ILE A 280 -5.14 -10.94 -27.32
CA ILE A 280 -5.69 -11.87 -28.32
C ILE A 280 -7.22 -11.81 -28.35
N THR A 281 -7.86 -11.71 -27.18
CA THR A 281 -9.32 -11.54 -27.08
C THR A 281 -9.76 -10.25 -27.75
N CYS A 282 -9.04 -9.14 -27.58
CA CYS A 282 -9.35 -7.86 -28.21
C CYS A 282 -9.35 -7.98 -29.73
N CYS A 283 -8.31 -8.61 -30.31
CA CYS A 283 -8.24 -8.88 -31.75
C CYS A 283 -9.42 -9.74 -32.23
N TYR A 284 -9.79 -10.78 -31.46
CA TYR A 284 -10.92 -11.65 -31.78
C TYR A 284 -12.28 -10.91 -31.71
N VAL A 285 -12.48 -10.08 -30.68
CA VAL A 285 -13.70 -9.28 -30.50
C VAL A 285 -13.84 -8.28 -31.64
N ALA A 286 -12.76 -7.58 -31.99
CA ALA A 286 -12.73 -6.63 -33.10
C ALA A 286 -13.08 -7.31 -34.44
N TRP A 287 -12.47 -8.46 -34.73
CA TRP A 287 -12.77 -9.25 -35.91
C TRP A 287 -14.24 -9.72 -35.96
N GLN A 288 -14.78 -10.22 -34.85
CA GLN A 288 -16.18 -10.63 -34.79
C GLN A 288 -17.15 -9.46 -34.95
N TRP A 289 -16.83 -8.30 -34.39
CA TRP A 289 -17.65 -7.10 -34.51
C TRP A 289 -17.78 -6.65 -35.96
N ILE A 290 -16.66 -6.67 -36.71
CA ILE A 290 -16.64 -6.37 -38.15
C ILE A 290 -17.53 -7.34 -38.94
N ARG A 291 -17.54 -8.64 -38.59
CA ARG A 291 -18.30 -9.66 -39.33
C ARG A 291 -19.78 -9.74 -38.97
N ASN A 292 -20.09 -9.78 -37.68
CA ASN A 292 -21.41 -10.20 -37.19
C ASN A 292 -22.26 -9.03 -36.72
N LYS A 293 -21.67 -7.84 -36.51
CA LYS A 293 -22.33 -6.61 -35.98
C LYS A 293 -23.17 -6.81 -34.70
N THR A 294 -22.96 -7.92 -34.00
CA THR A 294 -23.67 -8.28 -32.76
C THR A 294 -22.65 -8.39 -31.63
N VAL A 295 -23.02 -7.86 -30.46
CA VAL A 295 -22.15 -7.82 -29.29
C VAL A 295 -22.80 -8.62 -28.17
N THR A 296 -22.10 -9.66 -27.72
CA THR A 296 -22.51 -10.46 -26.56
C THR A 296 -22.24 -9.73 -25.24
N LYS A 297 -22.86 -10.21 -24.15
CA LYS A 297 -22.67 -9.64 -22.81
C LYS A 297 -21.19 -9.65 -22.41
N GLU A 298 -20.48 -10.76 -22.66
CA GLU A 298 -19.08 -10.93 -22.32
C GLU A 298 -18.18 -9.98 -23.11
N GLN A 299 -18.45 -9.81 -24.41
CA GLN A 299 -17.73 -8.83 -25.24
C GLN A 299 -17.93 -7.40 -24.76
N SER A 300 -19.15 -7.05 -24.31
CA SER A 300 -19.43 -5.72 -23.75
C SER A 300 -18.65 -5.49 -22.46
N VAL A 301 -18.66 -6.47 -21.54
CA VAL A 301 -17.92 -6.40 -20.27
C VAL A 301 -16.42 -6.32 -20.54
N PHE A 302 -15.89 -7.15 -21.45
CA PHE A 302 -14.48 -7.14 -21.85
C PHE A 302 -14.07 -5.75 -22.37
N PHE A 303 -14.85 -5.16 -23.28
CA PHE A 303 -14.53 -3.86 -23.86
C PHE A 303 -14.56 -2.75 -22.80
N ILE A 304 -15.62 -2.70 -21.98
CA ILE A 304 -15.73 -1.70 -20.90
C ILE A 304 -14.54 -1.80 -19.95
N CYS A 305 -14.21 -3.00 -19.46
CA CYS A 305 -13.10 -3.18 -18.53
C CYS A 305 -11.75 -2.93 -19.20
N GLY A 306 -11.53 -3.36 -20.44
CA GLY A 306 -10.30 -3.09 -21.18
C GLY A 306 -10.08 -1.59 -21.41
N THR A 307 -11.14 -0.86 -21.80
CA THR A 307 -11.09 0.60 -21.95
C THR A 307 -10.86 1.30 -20.61
N MET A 308 -11.52 0.87 -19.53
CA MET A 308 -11.29 1.46 -18.21
C MET A 308 -9.87 1.20 -17.70
N ALA A 309 -9.31 0.01 -17.93
CA ALA A 309 -7.92 -0.27 -17.61
C ALA A 309 -6.96 0.66 -18.36
N PHE A 310 -7.22 0.88 -19.66
CA PHE A 310 -6.44 1.82 -20.46
C PHE A 310 -6.57 3.25 -19.96
N ILE A 311 -7.78 3.74 -19.69
CA ILE A 311 -8.02 5.10 -19.18
C ILE A 311 -7.34 5.30 -17.83
N CYS A 312 -7.46 4.36 -16.90
CA CYS A 312 -6.81 4.48 -15.59
C CYS A 312 -5.29 4.50 -15.72
N SER A 313 -4.71 3.65 -16.56
CA SER A 313 -3.26 3.66 -16.83
C SER A 313 -2.81 4.94 -17.54
N PHE A 314 -3.60 5.45 -18.48
CA PHE A 314 -3.29 6.68 -19.21
C PHE A 314 -3.34 7.90 -18.29
N VAL A 315 -4.38 8.02 -17.47
CA VAL A 315 -4.50 9.11 -16.50
C VAL A 315 -3.38 9.01 -15.46
N ALA A 316 -3.01 7.81 -15.03
CA ALA A 316 -1.90 7.63 -14.11
C ALA A 316 -0.55 8.04 -14.74
N ALA A 317 -0.31 7.67 -15.99
CA ALA A 317 0.88 8.08 -16.73
C ALA A 317 0.89 9.58 -17.04
N ALA A 318 -0.28 10.18 -17.26
CA ALA A 318 -0.42 11.61 -17.46
C ALA A 318 -0.15 12.38 -16.17
N ASP A 319 -0.60 11.89 -15.01
CA ASP A 319 -0.34 12.52 -13.69
C ASP A 319 1.14 12.75 -13.39
N GLU A 320 2.01 11.91 -13.98
CA GLU A 320 3.47 11.97 -13.82
C GLU A 320 4.17 12.62 -15.03
N ALA A 321 3.42 13.10 -16.02
CA ALA A 321 3.95 13.77 -17.19
C ALA A 321 4.04 15.29 -16.98
N PHE A 322 5.09 15.91 -17.55
CA PHE A 322 5.43 17.32 -17.30
C PHE A 322 4.30 18.34 -17.54
N TRP A 323 3.38 18.07 -18.47
CA TRP A 323 2.33 19.01 -18.90
C TRP A 323 1.04 18.88 -18.07
N PHE A 324 0.90 17.83 -17.27
CA PHE A 324 -0.36 17.57 -16.57
C PHE A 324 -0.52 18.47 -15.34
N ASP A 325 0.57 18.92 -14.75
CA ASP A 325 0.53 19.90 -13.66
C ASP A 325 0.01 21.25 -14.15
N ASP A 326 0.33 21.68 -15.38
CA ASP A 326 -0.29 22.88 -15.99
C ASP A 326 -1.81 22.73 -16.13
N LEU A 327 -2.29 21.52 -16.41
CA LEU A 327 -3.73 21.22 -16.50
C LEU A 327 -4.41 21.22 -15.12
N LYS A 328 -3.75 20.68 -14.09
CA LYS A 328 -4.25 20.75 -12.70
C LYS A 328 -4.32 22.19 -12.23
N ASN A 329 -3.31 23.00 -12.54
CA ASN A 329 -3.27 24.42 -12.17
C ASN A 329 -4.41 25.24 -12.80
N LEU A 330 -4.92 24.83 -13.96
CA LEU A 330 -6.09 25.47 -14.59
C LEU A 330 -7.39 25.22 -13.81
N ILE A 331 -7.47 24.11 -13.07
CA ILE A 331 -8.62 23.74 -12.24
C ILE A 331 -8.13 23.60 -10.80
N SER A 332 -8.04 24.71 -10.08
CA SER A 332 -7.49 24.78 -8.71
C SER A 332 -8.05 23.74 -7.74
N ALA A 333 -9.27 23.23 -7.96
CA ALA A 333 -9.85 22.14 -7.17
C ALA A 333 -9.22 20.75 -7.40
N LEU A 334 -8.40 20.57 -8.44
CA LEU A 334 -7.68 19.33 -8.76
C LEU A 334 -6.23 19.36 -8.27
N ASP A 335 -5.75 20.52 -7.81
CA ASP A 335 -4.42 20.67 -7.25
C ASP A 335 -4.28 19.84 -5.96
N GLY A 336 -3.09 19.26 -5.74
CA GLY A 336 -2.80 18.36 -4.62
C GLY A 336 -3.32 16.91 -4.75
N PHE A 337 -4.15 16.58 -5.75
CA PHE A 337 -4.59 15.20 -5.99
C PHE A 337 -3.62 14.43 -6.89
N SER A 338 -3.18 13.24 -6.43
CA SER A 338 -2.39 12.31 -7.25
C SER A 338 -3.31 11.37 -8.02
N PHE A 339 -3.56 11.69 -9.29
CA PHE A 339 -4.36 10.87 -10.20
C PHE A 339 -3.67 9.56 -10.59
N ALA A 340 -2.35 9.43 -10.37
CA ALA A 340 -1.60 8.17 -10.48
C ALA A 340 -2.35 7.02 -9.79
N ARG A 341 -2.94 7.27 -8.62
CA ARG A 341 -3.67 6.28 -7.80
C ARG A 341 -4.82 5.57 -8.53
N LEU A 342 -5.33 6.08 -9.64
CA LEU A 342 -6.30 5.37 -10.48
C LEU A 342 -5.78 4.00 -10.97
N PHE A 343 -4.46 3.79 -11.07
CA PHE A 343 -3.89 2.49 -11.43
C PHE A 343 -4.39 1.36 -10.51
N VAL A 344 -4.78 1.65 -9.26
CA VAL A 344 -5.27 0.66 -8.29
C VAL A 344 -6.50 -0.08 -8.83
N PHE A 345 -7.36 0.61 -9.57
CA PHE A 345 -8.58 0.03 -10.17
C PHE A 345 -8.29 -0.92 -11.33
N ASN A 346 -7.08 -0.88 -11.90
CA ASN A 346 -6.67 -1.82 -12.94
C ASN A 346 -6.72 -3.27 -12.46
N ARG A 347 -6.59 -3.52 -11.15
CA ARG A 347 -6.80 -4.86 -10.57
C ARG A 347 -8.20 -5.39 -10.85
N LEU A 348 -9.23 -4.58 -10.62
CA LEU A 348 -10.59 -4.96 -10.96
C LEU A 348 -10.72 -5.14 -12.47
N PHE A 349 -10.31 -4.14 -13.24
CA PHE A 349 -10.58 -4.11 -14.68
C PHE A 349 -9.87 -5.22 -15.45
N TRP A 350 -8.58 -5.48 -15.18
CA TRP A 350 -7.84 -6.57 -15.81
C TRP A 350 -8.45 -7.92 -15.50
N TYR A 351 -8.83 -8.18 -14.25
CA TYR A 351 -9.34 -9.50 -13.85
C TYR A 351 -10.79 -9.75 -14.25
N VAL A 352 -11.62 -8.70 -14.34
CA VAL A 352 -12.96 -8.82 -14.95
C VAL A 352 -12.84 -9.01 -16.47
N ALA A 353 -11.95 -8.27 -17.15
CA ALA A 353 -11.69 -8.46 -18.58
C ALA A 353 -11.15 -9.87 -18.87
N PHE A 354 -10.20 -10.34 -18.07
CA PHE A 354 -9.67 -11.71 -18.15
C PHE A 354 -10.76 -12.75 -17.97
N SER A 355 -11.65 -12.56 -16.99
CA SER A 355 -12.79 -13.46 -16.79
C SER A 355 -13.72 -13.46 -18.00
N ALA A 356 -14.01 -12.30 -18.59
CA ALA A 356 -14.78 -12.21 -19.83
C ALA A 356 -14.11 -12.95 -21.00
N SER A 357 -12.78 -12.80 -21.16
CA SER A 357 -11.98 -13.54 -22.15
C SER A 357 -12.15 -15.06 -21.98
N LEU A 358 -11.98 -15.57 -20.76
CA LEU A 358 -12.11 -17.00 -20.50
C LEU A 358 -13.53 -17.50 -20.75
N MET A 359 -14.54 -16.74 -20.34
CA MET A 359 -15.95 -17.06 -20.60
C MET A 359 -16.27 -17.15 -22.10
N MET A 360 -15.66 -16.29 -22.92
CA MET A 360 -15.76 -16.39 -24.38
C MET A 360 -15.08 -17.65 -24.94
N CYS A 361 -13.91 -18.04 -24.40
CA CYS A 361 -13.23 -19.27 -24.78
C CYS A 361 -14.09 -20.52 -24.52
N LEU A 362 -14.92 -20.53 -23.47
CA LEU A 362 -15.78 -21.68 -23.12
C LEU A 362 -16.83 -22.00 -24.18
N ARG A 363 -17.24 -21.00 -24.98
CA ARG A 363 -18.20 -21.18 -26.09
C ARG A 363 -17.58 -21.91 -27.28
N ASN A 364 -16.26 -21.98 -27.37
CA ASN A 364 -15.55 -22.67 -28.44
C ASN A 364 -15.08 -24.06 -27.97
N ARG A 365 -15.42 -25.10 -28.75
CA ARG A 365 -15.11 -26.51 -28.39
C ARG A 365 -13.63 -26.82 -28.21
N TYR A 366 -12.75 -26.08 -28.86
CA TYR A 366 -11.30 -26.24 -28.77
C TYR A 366 -10.71 -25.36 -27.66
N LEU A 367 -11.07 -24.06 -27.64
CA LEU A 367 -10.52 -23.12 -26.66
C LEU A 367 -10.95 -23.44 -25.22
N LYS A 368 -12.12 -24.05 -25.00
CA LYS A 368 -12.53 -24.46 -23.65
C LYS A 368 -11.54 -25.42 -22.98
N ARG A 369 -10.74 -26.17 -23.76
CA ARG A 369 -9.75 -27.13 -23.22
C ARG A 369 -8.50 -26.44 -22.66
N ILE A 370 -8.15 -25.25 -23.15
CA ILE A 370 -6.97 -24.52 -22.70
C ILE A 370 -7.25 -23.64 -21.45
N VAL A 371 -8.52 -23.33 -21.16
CA VAL A 371 -8.90 -22.46 -20.03
C VAL A 371 -8.31 -22.92 -18.67
N PRO A 372 -8.40 -24.21 -18.27
CA PRO A 372 -7.78 -24.65 -17.01
C PRO A 372 -6.26 -24.47 -16.99
N PHE A 373 -5.59 -24.68 -18.12
CA PHE A 373 -4.15 -24.46 -18.24
C PHE A 373 -3.79 -22.99 -18.04
N ILE A 374 -4.51 -22.07 -18.69
CA ILE A 374 -4.31 -20.61 -18.52
C ILE A 374 -4.48 -20.21 -17.06
N LEU A 375 -5.49 -20.74 -16.37
CA LEU A 375 -5.76 -20.44 -14.95
C LEU A 375 -4.63 -20.97 -14.04
N ILE A 376 -4.15 -22.19 -14.27
CA ILE A 376 -3.05 -22.78 -13.50
C ILE A 376 -1.75 -22.01 -13.75
N VAL A 377 -1.47 -21.63 -15.00
CA VAL A 377 -0.29 -20.83 -15.34
C VAL A 377 -0.35 -19.45 -14.68
N GLN A 378 -1.51 -18.78 -14.67
CA GLN A 378 -1.64 -17.50 -13.96
C GLN A 378 -1.52 -17.66 -12.44
N LEU A 379 -2.08 -18.72 -11.86
CA LEU A 379 -1.89 -19.01 -10.43
C LEU A 379 -0.41 -19.23 -10.12
N GLY A 380 0.27 -20.06 -10.91
CA GLY A 380 1.71 -20.29 -10.79
C GLY A 380 2.52 -19.02 -10.96
N TYR A 381 2.17 -18.14 -11.91
CA TYR A 381 2.85 -16.87 -12.10
C TYR A 381 2.71 -15.97 -10.87
N ILE A 382 1.51 -15.86 -10.27
CA ILE A 382 1.33 -15.11 -9.02
C ILE A 382 2.12 -15.74 -7.87
N MET A 383 2.07 -17.07 -7.72
CA MET A 383 2.75 -17.79 -6.64
C MET A 383 4.28 -17.89 -6.80
N LEU A 384 4.83 -17.59 -7.97
CA LEU A 384 6.28 -17.62 -8.21
C LEU A 384 6.85 -16.22 -8.45
N SER A 385 5.99 -15.22 -8.61
CA SER A 385 6.38 -13.83 -8.80
C SER A 385 7.03 -13.27 -7.53
N ARG A 386 8.26 -12.76 -7.68
CA ARG A 386 9.01 -12.08 -6.63
C ARG A 386 8.75 -10.58 -6.59
N THR A 387 7.50 -10.20 -6.82
CA THR A 387 7.08 -8.80 -6.74
C THR A 387 7.03 -8.35 -5.29
N THR A 388 7.24 -7.05 -5.07
CA THR A 388 7.09 -6.39 -3.77
C THR A 388 5.75 -6.76 -3.13
N TYR A 389 5.74 -6.98 -1.82
CA TYR A 389 4.57 -7.35 -1.01
C TYR A 389 4.00 -8.77 -1.23
N ASN A 390 4.66 -9.65 -2.00
CA ASN A 390 4.30 -11.07 -2.07
C ASN A 390 4.89 -11.87 -0.88
N ASP A 391 4.75 -11.31 0.33
CA ASP A 391 5.53 -11.68 1.52
C ASP A 391 5.23 -13.09 2.02
N SER A 392 3.99 -13.57 1.87
CA SER A 392 3.60 -14.92 2.32
C SER A 392 4.35 -16.01 1.55
N ILE A 393 4.30 -15.91 0.22
CA ILE A 393 4.99 -16.83 -0.69
C ILE A 393 6.50 -16.72 -0.51
N TYR A 394 7.00 -15.49 -0.43
CA TYR A 394 8.41 -15.24 -0.21
C TYR A 394 8.88 -15.84 1.12
N SER A 395 8.12 -15.69 2.20
CA SER A 395 8.42 -16.28 3.51
C SER A 395 8.48 -17.80 3.46
N LEU A 396 7.56 -18.45 2.74
CA LEU A 396 7.60 -19.90 2.54
C LEU A 396 8.87 -20.34 1.78
N ALA A 397 9.23 -19.62 0.73
CA ALA A 397 10.43 -19.90 -0.07
C ALA A 397 11.73 -19.61 0.70
N ALA A 398 11.81 -18.50 1.44
CA ALA A 398 13.00 -18.09 2.19
C ALA A 398 13.27 -19.00 3.39
N ASN A 399 12.22 -19.53 4.03
CA ASN A 399 12.38 -20.50 5.11
C ASN A 399 12.83 -21.89 4.62
N THR A 400 12.64 -22.20 3.34
CA THR A 400 13.06 -23.48 2.74
C THR A 400 14.38 -23.38 1.96
N ILE A 401 14.71 -22.21 1.41
CA ILE A 401 15.88 -21.99 0.55
C ILE A 401 16.79 -20.93 1.19
N PRO A 402 17.91 -21.33 1.84
CA PRO A 402 18.79 -20.41 2.57
C PRO A 402 19.36 -19.25 1.74
N SER A 403 19.59 -19.46 0.44
CA SER A 403 20.13 -18.42 -0.45
C SER A 403 19.16 -17.25 -0.63
N LEU A 404 17.85 -17.45 -0.43
CA LEU A 404 16.86 -16.39 -0.55
C LEU A 404 16.84 -15.46 0.67
N LYS A 405 17.41 -15.86 1.81
CA LYS A 405 17.37 -15.07 3.07
C LYS A 405 18.20 -13.77 3.03
N LYS A 406 19.14 -13.64 2.08
CA LYS A 406 20.19 -12.61 2.14
C LYS A 406 19.67 -11.18 2.08
N ASP A 407 18.60 -10.94 1.35
CA ASP A 407 18.17 -9.58 0.99
C ASP A 407 16.97 -9.08 1.79
N HIS A 408 16.40 -9.90 2.66
CA HIS A 408 15.18 -9.57 3.42
C HIS A 408 15.33 -9.93 4.90
N LEU A 409 14.68 -9.14 5.74
CA LEU A 409 14.63 -9.35 7.18
C LEU A 409 13.27 -9.91 7.58
N THR A 410 13.28 -10.70 8.64
CA THR A 410 12.04 -11.05 9.33
C THR A 410 11.52 -9.88 10.14
N TRP A 411 10.23 -9.89 10.49
CA TRP A 411 9.64 -8.88 11.38
C TRP A 411 10.43 -8.75 12.68
N LYS A 412 10.76 -9.89 13.31
CA LYS A 412 11.53 -9.96 14.55
C LYS A 412 12.92 -9.35 14.39
N GLU A 413 13.63 -9.65 13.30
CA GLU A 413 14.97 -9.12 13.05
C GLU A 413 14.97 -7.62 12.72
N PHE A 414 13.93 -7.11 12.06
CA PHE A 414 13.83 -5.70 11.69
C PHE A 414 13.59 -4.80 12.91
N TYR A 415 12.70 -5.19 13.83
CA TYR A 415 12.40 -4.38 15.01
C TYR A 415 13.29 -4.69 16.21
N ASP A 416 13.79 -5.91 16.34
CA ASP A 416 14.71 -6.36 17.39
C ASP A 416 14.34 -5.88 18.80
N GLU A 417 13.08 -6.11 19.19
CA GLU A 417 12.52 -5.58 20.44
C GLU A 417 13.34 -5.94 21.68
N ALA A 418 13.98 -7.11 21.67
CA ALA A 418 14.84 -7.58 22.75
C ALA A 418 16.10 -6.71 22.90
N LEU A 419 16.78 -6.37 21.78
CA LEU A 419 17.95 -5.50 21.80
C LEU A 419 17.61 -4.11 22.33
N PHE A 420 16.57 -3.48 21.79
CA PHE A 420 16.20 -2.12 22.17
C PHE A 420 15.62 -2.03 23.58
N THR A 421 14.93 -3.07 24.06
CA THR A 421 14.51 -3.16 25.47
C THR A 421 15.71 -3.24 26.41
N LYS A 422 16.74 -4.01 26.04
CA LYS A 422 17.99 -4.09 26.81
C LYS A 422 18.71 -2.74 26.85
N ILE A 423 18.86 -2.08 25.70
CA ILE A 423 19.49 -0.75 25.62
C ILE A 423 18.77 0.24 26.54
N LYS A 424 17.44 0.36 26.45
CA LYS A 424 16.65 1.28 27.32
C LYS A 424 16.89 1.02 28.80
N LYS A 425 16.95 -0.24 29.22
CA LYS A 425 17.18 -0.63 30.61
C LYS A 425 18.59 -0.23 31.06
N ASP A 426 19.60 -0.55 30.24
CA ASP A 426 21.00 -0.37 30.62
C ASP A 426 21.40 1.11 30.68
N ILE A 427 20.83 1.96 29.81
CA ILE A 427 21.06 3.43 29.84
C ILE A 427 20.08 4.18 30.76
N ASN A 428 19.16 3.47 31.42
CA ASN A 428 18.09 4.06 32.25
C ASN A 428 17.27 5.13 31.50
N TYR A 429 16.80 4.80 30.29
CA TYR A 429 16.08 5.71 29.41
C TYR A 429 14.76 6.21 30.03
N LYS A 430 14.54 7.53 30.03
CA LYS A 430 13.36 8.21 30.62
C LYS A 430 12.53 9.01 29.63
N GLY A 431 12.73 8.81 28.32
CA GLY A 431 11.99 9.52 27.28
C GLY A 431 12.78 10.69 26.68
N GLU A 432 14.10 10.69 26.82
CA GLU A 432 14.97 11.70 26.20
C GLU A 432 14.92 11.59 24.66
N PRO A 433 15.10 12.69 23.91
CA PRO A 433 15.12 12.63 22.45
C PRO A 433 16.32 11.86 21.90
N VAL A 434 16.06 10.96 20.96
CA VAL A 434 17.03 10.04 20.35
C VAL A 434 17.04 10.18 18.83
N ALA A 435 18.20 10.01 18.19
CA ALA A 435 18.31 9.85 16.75
C ALA A 435 18.98 8.51 16.36
N ALA A 436 18.63 7.99 15.18
CA ALA A 436 19.24 6.83 14.56
C ALA A 436 20.29 7.21 13.51
N VAL A 437 21.34 6.41 13.41
CA VAL A 437 22.33 6.46 12.32
C VAL A 437 22.49 5.06 11.73
N GLY A 438 22.39 4.92 10.41
CA GLY A 438 22.65 3.64 9.71
C GLY A 438 21.54 2.58 9.82
N TYR A 439 20.31 2.99 10.16
CA TYR A 439 19.09 2.19 10.05
C TYR A 439 17.85 3.10 10.02
N HIS A 440 16.67 2.55 9.71
CA HIS A 440 15.41 3.30 9.72
C HIS A 440 15.06 3.82 11.12
N GLU A 441 14.87 5.13 11.26
CA GLU A 441 14.48 5.77 12.53
C GLU A 441 13.18 5.19 13.11
N MET A 442 12.29 4.73 12.23
CA MET A 442 10.98 4.18 12.64
C MET A 442 11.11 2.91 13.50
N ILE A 443 12.28 2.27 13.53
CA ILE A 443 12.61 1.20 14.46
C ILE A 443 12.70 1.72 15.90
N LEU A 444 13.33 2.89 16.13
CA LEU A 444 13.38 3.52 17.45
C LEU A 444 11.96 3.83 17.95
N MET A 445 11.14 4.39 17.07
CA MET A 445 9.76 4.72 17.38
C MET A 445 8.94 3.49 17.75
N TYR A 446 9.03 2.42 16.94
CA TYR A 446 8.34 1.17 17.22
C TYR A 446 8.76 0.59 18.58
N ASN A 447 10.02 0.75 18.95
CA ASN A 447 10.59 0.33 20.23
C ASN A 447 10.32 1.31 21.40
N GLY A 448 9.54 2.36 21.18
CA GLY A 448 9.08 3.28 22.23
C GLY A 448 10.09 4.33 22.66
N PHE A 449 11.09 4.64 21.84
CA PHE A 449 11.90 5.85 22.02
C PHE A 449 11.15 7.08 21.54
N ASN A 450 11.49 8.23 22.12
CA ASN A 450 11.15 9.53 21.57
C ASN A 450 12.20 9.91 20.52
N CYS A 451 11.79 10.08 19.27
CA CYS A 451 12.68 10.20 18.12
C CYS A 451 12.73 11.63 17.60
N ILE A 452 13.91 12.09 17.18
CA ILE A 452 14.09 13.38 16.53
C ILE A 452 13.68 13.27 15.05
N GLY A 453 14.05 12.16 14.42
CA GLY A 453 13.73 11.87 13.03
C GLY A 453 12.47 11.04 12.83
N GLY A 454 12.28 10.57 11.61
CA GLY A 454 11.25 9.60 11.23
C GLY A 454 10.96 9.58 9.73
N TYR A 455 10.00 8.74 9.33
CA TYR A 455 9.46 8.72 7.97
C TYR A 455 8.01 9.18 8.03
N LEU A 456 7.68 10.32 7.38
CA LEU A 456 6.31 10.81 7.21
C LEU A 456 6.17 11.61 5.92
N SER A 457 5.20 11.25 5.08
CA SER A 457 5.04 11.86 3.75
C SER A 457 4.35 13.23 3.75
N CYS A 458 3.78 13.65 4.89
CA CYS A 458 2.99 14.87 5.01
C CYS A 458 3.06 15.41 6.45
N TYR A 459 3.71 16.57 6.62
CA TYR A 459 3.95 17.22 7.91
C TYR A 459 4.32 18.70 7.71
N PRO A 460 4.37 19.54 8.77
CA PRO A 460 4.63 20.98 8.63
C PRO A 460 5.94 21.27 7.88
N TYR A 461 5.91 22.13 6.87
CA TYR A 461 7.10 22.46 6.07
C TYR A 461 8.20 23.13 6.91
N LYS A 462 7.81 23.96 7.90
CA LYS A 462 8.74 24.56 8.87
C LYS A 462 9.59 23.51 9.61
N ASP A 463 9.03 22.33 9.89
CA ASP A 463 9.74 21.24 10.57
C ASP A 463 10.71 20.53 9.63
N MET A 464 10.39 20.47 8.33
CA MET A 464 11.31 20.00 7.30
C MET A 464 12.53 20.91 7.20
N LEU A 465 12.33 22.24 7.21
CA LEU A 465 13.39 23.23 7.21
C LEU A 465 14.22 23.19 8.51
N LYS A 466 13.57 22.98 9.65
CA LYS A 466 14.24 22.78 10.95
C LYS A 466 15.17 21.57 10.90
N TYR A 467 14.68 20.43 10.45
CA TYR A 467 15.49 19.22 10.33
C TYR A 467 16.57 19.34 9.26
N ARG A 468 16.33 20.10 8.19
CA ARG A 468 17.35 20.40 7.17
C ARG A 468 18.59 21.06 7.78
N ARG A 469 18.43 21.99 8.74
CA ARG A 469 19.56 22.64 9.45
C ARG A 469 20.40 21.64 10.25
N LEU A 470 19.78 20.60 10.79
CA LEU A 470 20.49 19.54 11.52
C LEU A 470 21.42 18.76 10.60
N ILE A 471 20.96 18.42 9.39
CA ILE A 471 21.72 17.61 8.43
C ILE A 471 22.50 18.44 7.40
N GLU A 472 22.48 19.77 7.51
CA GLU A 472 23.11 20.69 6.56
C GLU A 472 24.57 20.33 6.24
N PRO A 473 25.44 19.96 7.21
CA PRO A 473 26.80 19.55 6.89
C PRO A 473 26.88 18.36 5.93
N GLN A 474 26.02 17.35 6.10
CA GLN A 474 25.94 16.22 5.18
C GLN A 474 25.40 16.63 3.81
N LEU A 475 24.40 17.51 3.77
CA LEU A 475 23.85 18.00 2.51
C LEU A 475 24.90 18.81 1.73
N ASN A 476 25.80 19.52 2.42
CA ASN A 476 26.85 20.33 1.81
C ASN A 476 27.90 19.50 1.05
N VAL A 477 28.11 18.25 1.46
CA VAL A 477 29.12 17.35 0.85
C VAL A 477 28.53 16.31 -0.11
N ASN A 478 27.22 16.02 -0.01
CA ASN A 478 26.57 15.00 -0.82
C ASN A 478 25.34 15.54 -1.58
N GLU A 479 25.53 15.80 -2.87
CA GLU A 479 24.51 16.40 -3.74
C GLU A 479 23.30 15.47 -3.99
N GLU A 480 23.51 14.15 -4.04
CA GLU A 480 22.42 13.18 -4.23
C GLU A 480 21.45 13.21 -3.04
N ILE A 481 21.99 13.22 -1.82
CA ILE A 481 21.20 13.29 -0.59
C ILE A 481 20.53 14.66 -0.45
N ARG A 482 21.23 15.74 -0.81
CA ARG A 482 20.66 17.10 -0.87
C ARG A 482 19.46 17.15 -1.80
N HIS A 483 19.63 16.71 -3.04
CA HIS A 483 18.55 16.65 -4.03
C HIS A 483 17.38 15.84 -3.50
N TYR A 484 17.63 14.61 -3.03
CA TYR A 484 16.59 13.73 -2.48
C TYR A 484 15.81 14.37 -1.31
N TYR A 485 16.51 14.99 -0.35
CA TYR A 485 15.87 15.60 0.81
C TYR A 485 15.10 16.86 0.41
N ASP A 486 15.69 17.74 -0.41
CA ASP A 486 15.10 19.02 -0.79
C ASP A 486 13.87 18.86 -1.69
N ILE A 487 13.81 17.83 -2.55
CA ILE A 487 12.63 17.58 -3.39
C ILE A 487 11.47 16.93 -2.66
N TRP A 488 11.71 16.07 -1.65
CA TRP A 488 10.68 15.24 -1.01
C TRP A 488 10.58 15.41 0.52
N GLY A 489 11.70 15.38 1.22
CA GLY A 489 11.78 15.57 2.67
C GLY A 489 11.02 14.56 3.53
N GLY A 490 10.51 13.46 2.97
CA GLY A 490 9.66 12.51 3.69
C GLY A 490 10.40 11.69 4.76
N ARG A 491 11.71 11.46 4.58
CA ARG A 491 12.57 10.76 5.56
C ARG A 491 13.46 11.78 6.25
N ARG A 492 13.14 12.11 7.51
CA ARG A 492 13.98 12.89 8.41
C ARG A 492 14.98 11.95 9.08
N TYR A 493 16.03 11.57 8.37
CA TYR A 493 17.08 10.65 8.83
C TYR A 493 18.42 11.36 8.97
N LEU A 494 19.30 10.87 9.86
CA LEU A 494 20.70 11.26 9.86
C LEU A 494 21.43 10.44 8.80
N TYR A 495 21.60 11.02 7.61
CA TYR A 495 22.35 10.39 6.53
C TYR A 495 23.85 10.35 6.86
N CYS A 496 24.51 9.23 6.56
CA CYS A 496 25.91 9.03 6.91
C CYS A 496 26.60 8.17 5.84
N GLU A 497 27.70 8.66 5.30
CA GLU A 497 28.47 7.91 4.32
C GLU A 497 29.13 6.68 4.95
N GLY A 498 29.12 5.56 4.23
CA GLY A 498 29.64 4.28 4.72
C GLY A 498 28.66 3.44 5.55
N VAL A 499 27.51 3.99 5.95
CA VAL A 499 26.42 3.20 6.57
C VAL A 499 25.03 3.63 6.11
N ASP A 500 24.42 2.82 5.25
CA ASP A 500 23.07 3.06 4.74
C ASP A 500 21.98 2.78 5.79
N TYR A 501 20.86 3.50 5.71
CA TYR A 501 19.69 3.28 6.57
C TYR A 501 18.93 1.99 6.25
N GLN A 502 19.12 1.41 5.06
CA GLN A 502 18.58 0.13 4.69
C GLN A 502 19.28 -0.98 5.49
N PRO A 503 18.53 -1.74 6.29
CA PRO A 503 19.13 -2.72 7.16
C PRO A 503 19.57 -3.93 6.34
N THR A 504 20.80 -4.38 6.61
CA THR A 504 21.39 -5.54 5.93
C THR A 504 21.85 -6.55 6.98
N ARG A 505 21.90 -7.83 6.61
CA ARG A 505 22.41 -8.88 7.51
C ARG A 505 23.91 -8.73 7.80
N LYS A 506 24.63 -7.96 6.98
CA LYS A 506 26.04 -7.65 7.18
C LYS A 506 26.16 -6.55 8.24
N LYS A 507 26.82 -6.85 9.34
CA LYS A 507 27.15 -5.86 10.37
C LYS A 507 28.21 -4.89 9.83
N CYS A 508 28.09 -3.60 10.17
CA CYS A 508 29.09 -2.62 9.82
C CYS A 508 30.29 -2.75 10.77
N GLU A 509 31.46 -3.07 10.22
CA GLU A 509 32.71 -3.22 10.97
C GLU A 509 33.56 -1.94 10.95
N GLN A 510 33.29 -1.05 10.00
CA GLN A 510 34.03 0.20 9.84
C GLN A 510 33.47 1.29 10.76
N SER A 511 34.34 2.19 11.20
CA SER A 511 33.90 3.43 11.84
C SER A 511 33.54 4.44 10.75
N VAL A 512 32.53 5.24 10.99
CA VAL A 512 32.00 6.24 10.04
C VAL A 512 32.04 7.63 10.67
N GLU A 513 32.18 8.64 9.83
CA GLU A 513 32.09 10.04 10.23
C GLU A 513 30.63 10.52 10.11
N LEU A 514 30.09 11.12 11.18
CA LEU A 514 28.75 11.69 11.16
C LEU A 514 28.83 13.20 10.91
N LEU A 515 28.15 13.68 9.87
CA LEU A 515 28.13 15.10 9.51
C LEU A 515 26.80 15.74 9.88
N ILE A 516 26.73 16.35 11.07
CA ILE A 516 25.53 17.04 11.57
C ILE A 516 25.90 18.36 12.24
N ASN A 517 24.93 19.26 12.35
CA ASN A 517 25.04 20.44 13.19
C ASN A 517 24.73 20.06 14.65
N ALA A 518 25.79 19.87 15.46
CA ALA A 518 25.66 19.45 16.86
C ALA A 518 24.95 20.49 17.75
N ASP A 519 25.10 21.79 17.46
CA ASP A 519 24.40 22.84 18.19
C ASP A 519 22.90 22.81 17.91
N VAL A 520 22.49 22.56 16.67
CA VAL A 520 21.06 22.37 16.33
C VAL A 520 20.52 21.11 17.00
N PHE A 521 21.27 20.00 16.97
CA PHE A 521 20.88 18.76 17.66
C PHE A 521 20.64 19.00 19.16
N ARG A 522 21.57 19.67 19.83
CA ARG A 522 21.48 19.95 21.27
C ARG A 522 20.38 20.95 21.60
N ASN A 523 20.39 22.10 20.93
CA ASN A 523 19.62 23.27 21.38
C ASN A 523 18.22 23.33 20.79
N GLU A 524 18.04 22.92 19.53
CA GLU A 524 16.73 23.00 18.87
C GLU A 524 15.90 21.73 19.05
N PHE A 525 16.55 20.56 19.10
CA PHE A 525 15.89 19.26 19.25
C PHE A 525 15.97 18.67 20.66
N GLY A 526 16.72 19.30 21.56
CA GLY A 526 16.97 18.75 22.91
C GLY A 526 17.62 17.37 22.85
N GLY A 527 18.39 17.09 21.80
CA GLY A 527 18.89 15.76 21.49
C GLY A 527 19.84 15.25 22.56
N LYS A 528 19.57 14.04 23.06
CA LYS A 528 20.34 13.43 24.14
C LYS A 528 21.14 12.22 23.71
N TYR A 529 20.55 11.34 22.91
CA TYR A 529 21.21 10.10 22.50
C TYR A 529 21.27 9.92 20.98
N ILE A 530 22.37 9.32 20.52
CA ILE A 530 22.47 8.73 19.18
C ILE A 530 22.64 7.23 19.34
N LEU A 531 21.75 6.45 18.72
CA LEU A 531 21.86 5.00 18.59
C LEU A 531 22.30 4.69 17.15
N SER A 532 23.50 4.15 16.98
CA SER A 532 24.13 4.00 15.66
C SER A 532 24.41 2.55 15.26
N ARG A 533 24.13 2.25 13.98
CA ARG A 533 24.53 1.11 13.14
C ARG A 533 26.04 0.81 13.20
N ALA A 534 26.81 1.89 13.26
CA ALA A 534 28.26 1.90 13.08
C ALA A 534 28.94 2.70 14.19
N LYS A 535 30.21 2.40 14.45
CA LYS A 535 30.99 3.21 15.39
C LYS A 535 31.24 4.59 14.77
N LEU A 536 31.04 5.67 15.53
CA LEU A 536 31.27 7.03 15.07
C LEU A 536 32.71 7.43 15.37
N SER A 537 33.47 7.82 14.34
CA SER A 537 34.88 8.22 14.48
C SER A 537 35.05 9.60 15.10
N ASN A 538 34.10 10.50 14.87
CA ASN A 538 34.12 11.90 15.27
C ASN A 538 33.12 12.25 16.40
N ALA A 539 32.63 11.24 17.16
CA ALA A 539 31.64 11.46 18.22
C ALA A 539 32.08 12.49 19.26
N ALA A 540 33.35 12.44 19.68
CA ALA A 540 33.89 13.37 20.66
C ALA A 540 33.95 14.81 20.14
N ASP A 541 34.28 15.00 18.86
CA ASP A 541 34.33 16.30 18.19
C ASP A 541 32.94 16.94 18.08
N LEU A 542 31.91 16.10 17.92
CA LEU A 542 30.50 16.51 17.95
C LEU A 542 29.95 16.71 19.38
N GLY A 543 30.77 16.52 20.42
CA GLY A 543 30.37 16.71 21.82
C GLY A 543 29.62 15.54 22.44
N PHE A 544 29.76 14.32 21.90
CA PHE A 544 29.17 13.11 22.46
C PHE A 544 30.19 12.23 23.20
N ASP A 545 29.75 11.62 24.30
CA ASP A 545 30.46 10.54 24.98
C ASP A 545 29.94 9.18 24.56
N PHE A 546 30.87 8.22 24.41
CA PHE A 546 30.51 6.83 24.11
C PHE A 546 29.99 6.14 25.37
N VAL A 547 28.74 5.67 25.32
CA VAL A 547 28.08 5.01 26.45
C VAL A 547 28.34 3.51 26.43
N GLY A 548 28.23 2.87 25.27
CA GLY A 548 28.43 1.44 25.16
C GLY A 548 28.07 0.81 23.81
N LYS A 549 28.28 -0.49 23.73
CA LYS A 549 27.98 -1.34 22.57
C LYS A 549 27.07 -2.48 22.99
N TRP A 550 26.01 -2.70 22.22
CA TRP A 550 25.09 -3.82 22.38
C TRP A 550 25.00 -4.62 21.09
N ASP A 551 25.13 -5.93 21.21
CA ASP A 551 24.95 -6.85 20.10
C ASP A 551 23.59 -7.55 20.23
N SER A 552 22.88 -7.65 19.11
CA SER A 552 21.70 -8.51 19.04
C SER A 552 22.10 -9.98 19.24
N VAL A 553 21.26 -10.72 19.98
CA VAL A 553 21.46 -12.16 20.24
C VAL A 553 21.13 -12.98 18.99
N GLU A 554 20.07 -12.61 18.26
CA GLU A 554 19.56 -13.34 17.09
C GLU A 554 19.33 -12.43 15.87
N GLY A 555 19.47 -11.12 16.03
CA GLY A 555 19.17 -10.10 15.01
C GLY A 555 20.40 -9.60 14.24
N VAL A 556 20.15 -8.64 13.35
CA VAL A 556 21.15 -8.12 12.39
C VAL A 556 21.90 -6.89 12.89
N TYR A 557 21.55 -6.42 14.09
CA TYR A 557 22.03 -5.16 14.64
C TYR A 557 23.18 -5.33 15.64
N THR A 558 24.10 -4.39 15.56
CA THR A 558 25.07 -4.04 16.59
C THR A 558 24.92 -2.54 16.81
N MET A 559 24.54 -2.14 18.01
CA MET A 559 24.21 -0.74 18.32
C MET A 559 25.29 -0.12 19.19
N TYR A 560 25.80 1.01 18.74
CA TYR A 560 26.68 1.90 19.50
C TYR A 560 25.85 3.06 20.03
N VAL A 561 25.87 3.30 21.34
CA VAL A 561 25.11 4.40 21.96
C VAL A 561 26.07 5.51 22.36
N TYR A 562 25.69 6.73 22.01
CA TYR A 562 26.40 7.96 22.35
C TYR A 562 25.46 8.91 23.08
N GLU A 563 25.99 9.61 24.08
CA GLU A 563 25.25 10.59 24.89
C GLU A 563 25.82 11.99 24.69
N MET A 564 24.96 12.96 24.41
CA MET A 564 25.33 14.37 24.29
C MET A 564 25.73 14.92 25.66
N LYS A 565 26.88 15.62 25.69
CA LYS A 565 27.38 16.37 26.85
C LYS A 565 26.49 17.56 27.21
#